data_AF-I4VYD5-F1
#
_entry.id   AF-I4VYD5-F1
#
_cell.length_a   1.000
_cell.length_b   1.000
_cell.length_c   1.000
_cell.angle_alpha   90.00
_cell.angle_beta   90.00
_cell.angle_gamma   90.00
#
_symmetry.space_group_name_H-M   'P 1'
#
loop_
_entity.id
_entity.type
_entity.pdbx_description
1 polymer ?
#
loop_
_entity_poly.entity_id
_entity_poly.type
_entity_poly.pdbx_seq_one_letter_code
_entity_poly.pdbx_strand_id
1 'polypeptide(L)'
;MSVTTIRLQPEVESGLESMSDKLHRSKNWLVNQAIREFVARQELEQSRWKETLTAMESAAHGKVVSGQAVHAWLESWGTSHELSPPQADK
;
A
#
# COMPACT_ATOMS: atom_id res chain seq x y z
N MET A 1 -15.28 -13.31 -20.48
CA MET A 1 -14.81 -11.92 -20.28
C MET A 1 -15.99 -10.99 -20.47
N SER A 2 -16.22 -10.06 -19.55
CA SER A 2 -17.23 -9.02 -19.71
C SER A 2 -16.62 -7.85 -20.49
N VAL A 3 -17.42 -7.19 -21.34
CA VAL A 3 -17.00 -6.00 -22.08
C VAL A 3 -17.66 -4.78 -21.43
N THR A 4 -16.85 -3.78 -21.10
CA THR A 4 -17.32 -2.50 -20.59
C THR A 4 -16.93 -1.40 -21.57
N THR A 5 -17.91 -0.67 -22.08
CA THR A 5 -17.67 0.50 -22.94
C THR A 5 -17.34 1.71 -22.07
N ILE A 6 -16.19 2.34 -22.33
CA ILE A 6 -15.69 3.48 -21.55
C ILE A 6 -15.57 4.67 -22.50
N ARG A 7 -16.00 5.85 -22.06
CA ARG A 7 -15.76 7.10 -22.77
C ARG A 7 -14.43 7.67 -22.31
N LEU A 8 -13.51 7.90 -23.24
CA LEU A 8 -12.22 8.52 -22.96
C LEU A 8 -12.27 10.01 -23.31
N GLN A 9 -11.62 10.83 -22.49
CA GLN A 9 -11.37 12.22 -22.85
C GLN A 9 -10.29 12.26 -23.95
N PRO A 10 -10.34 13.22 -24.89
CA PRO A 10 -9.42 13.29 -26.03
C PRO A 10 -7.94 13.26 -25.61
N GLU A 11 -7.60 13.89 -24.49
CA GLU A 11 -6.24 13.97 -23.95
C GLU A 11 -5.75 12.59 -23.49
N VAL A 12 -6.63 11.79 -22.88
CA VAL A 12 -6.33 10.43 -22.44
C VAL A 12 -6.15 9.50 -23.64
N GLU A 13 -7.00 9.66 -24.66
CA GLU A 13 -6.89 8.87 -25.89
C GLU A 13 -5.58 9.15 -26.63
N SER A 14 -5.22 10.43 -26.80
CA SER A 14 -3.95 10.82 -27.41
C SER A 14 -2.73 10.30 -26.63
N GLY A 15 -2.80 10.36 -25.29
CA GLY A 15 -1.76 9.79 -24.42
C GLY A 15 -1.62 8.28 -24.57
N LEU A 16 -2.74 7.55 -24.63
CA LEU A 16 -2.77 6.09 -24.84
C LEU A 16 -2.19 5.69 -26.19
N GLU A 17 -2.47 6.45 -27.24
CA GLU A 17 -1.92 6.21 -28.57
C GLU A 17 -0.40 6.39 -28.60
N SER A 18 0.11 7.50 -28.04
CA SER A 18 1.56 7.72 -27.92
C SER A 18 2.26 6.64 -27.10
N MET A 19 1.65 6.17 -26.00
CA MET A 19 2.19 5.08 -25.19
C MET A 19 2.12 3.73 -25.90
N SER A 20 1.06 3.46 -26.65
CA SER A 20 0.89 2.25 -27.43
C SER A 20 2.06 2.07 -28.41
N ASP A 21 2.42 3.14 -29.12
CA ASP A 21 3.52 3.15 -30.08
C ASP A 21 4.88 2.96 -29.38
N LYS A 22 5.13 3.71 -28.30
CA LYS A 22 6.41 3.65 -27.56
C LYS A 22 6.66 2.32 -26.88
N LEU A 23 5.61 1.70 -26.33
CA LEU A 23 5.70 0.47 -25.54
C LEU A 23 5.46 -0.78 -26.38
N HIS A 24 5.08 -0.64 -27.65
CA HIS A 24 4.65 -1.72 -28.52
C HIS A 24 3.55 -2.59 -27.88
N ARG A 25 2.55 -1.95 -27.27
CA ARG A 25 1.41 -2.58 -26.60
C ARG A 25 0.11 -2.00 -27.10
N SER A 26 -0.92 -2.83 -27.25
CA SER A 26 -2.24 -2.34 -27.68
C SER A 26 -2.86 -1.41 -26.63
N LYS A 27 -3.67 -0.45 -27.10
CA LYS A 27 -4.48 0.44 -26.23
C LYS A 27 -5.29 -0.36 -25.21
N ASN A 28 -5.90 -1.48 -25.62
CA ASN A 28 -6.64 -2.36 -24.71
C ASN A 28 -5.77 -2.97 -23.60
N TRP A 29 -4.53 -3.38 -23.92
CA TRP A 29 -3.61 -3.90 -22.91
C TRP A 29 -3.26 -2.82 -21.89
N LEU A 30 -2.96 -1.59 -22.35
CA LEU A 30 -2.63 -0.46 -21.49
C LEU A 30 -3.79 -0.06 -20.58
N VAL A 31 -5.02 -0.03 -21.10
CA VAL A 31 -6.22 0.26 -20.31
C VAL A 31 -6.44 -0.80 -19.22
N ASN A 32 -6.33 -2.09 -19.56
CA ASN A 32 -6.46 -3.15 -18.56
C ASN A 32 -5.35 -3.09 -17.49
N GLN A 33 -4.13 -2.78 -17.90
CA GLN A 33 -3.01 -2.57 -16.98
C GLN A 33 -3.32 -1.43 -16.00
N ALA A 34 -3.73 -0.27 -16.51
CA ALA A 34 -4.03 0.90 -15.71
C ALA A 34 -5.18 0.66 -14.73
N ILE A 35 -6.25 -0.03 -15.16
CA ILE A 35 -7.37 -0.41 -14.30
C ILE A 35 -6.91 -1.35 -13.19
N ARG A 36 -6.13 -2.39 -13.53
CA ARG A 36 -5.63 -3.35 -12.53
C ARG A 36 -4.77 -2.67 -11.48
N GLU A 37 -3.86 -1.80 -11.90
CA GLU A 37 -3.00 -1.06 -10.98
C GLU A 37 -3.80 -0.05 -10.14
N PHE A 38 -4.79 0.60 -10.72
CA PHE A 38 -5.68 1.50 -9.97
C PHE A 38 -6.44 0.75 -8.87
N VAL A 39 -7.08 -0.37 -9.21
CA VAL A 39 -7.82 -1.20 -8.24
C VAL A 39 -6.89 -1.67 -7.13
N ALA A 40 -5.72 -2.21 -7.47
CA ALA A 40 -4.75 -2.66 -6.47
C ALA A 40 -4.30 -1.54 -5.52
N ARG A 41 -4.09 -0.31 -6.04
CA ARG A 41 -3.79 0.85 -5.19
C ARG A 41 -4.94 1.21 -4.25
N GLN A 42 -6.19 1.22 -4.76
CA GLN A 42 -7.36 1.53 -3.95
C GLN A 42 -7.60 0.50 -2.83
N GLU A 43 -7.43 -0.79 -3.13
CA GLU A 43 -7.54 -1.86 -2.13
C GLU A 43 -6.45 -1.72 -1.04
N LEU A 44 -5.20 -1.43 -1.45
CA LEU A 44 -4.10 -1.22 -0.52
C LEU A 44 -4.33 0.02 0.37
N GLU A 45 -4.80 1.13 -0.19
CA GLU A 45 -5.15 2.34 0.56
C GLU A 45 -6.23 2.06 1.61
N GLN A 46 -7.27 1.32 1.23
CA GLN A 46 -8.34 0.93 2.17
C GLN A 46 -7.82 0.01 3.28
N SER A 47 -6.95 -0.96 2.97
CA SER A 47 -6.34 -1.83 3.99
C SER A 47 -5.52 -1.02 4.99
N ARG A 48 -4.63 -0.16 4.50
CA ARG A 48 -3.80 0.72 5.33
C ARG A 48 -4.63 1.66 6.18
N TRP A 49 -5.72 2.20 5.65
CA TRP A 49 -6.64 3.04 6.39
C TRP A 49 -7.28 2.27 7.56
N LYS A 50 -7.78 1.06 7.30
CA LYS A 50 -8.35 0.21 8.35
C LYS A 50 -7.32 -0.17 9.41
N GLU A 51 -6.12 -0.55 9.00
CA GLU A 51 -5.00 -0.85 9.91
C GLU A 51 -4.65 0.35 10.78
N THR A 52 -4.62 1.55 10.21
CA THR A 52 -4.37 2.80 10.94
C THR A 52 -5.42 3.04 12.01
N LEU A 53 -6.71 2.90 11.66
CA LEU A 53 -7.80 3.06 12.62
C LEU A 53 -7.70 2.03 13.76
N THR A 54 -7.41 0.77 13.45
CA THR A 54 -7.21 -0.28 14.47
C THR A 54 -6.01 0.03 15.37
N ALA A 55 -4.89 0.51 14.81
CA ALA A 55 -3.72 0.91 15.60
C ALA A 55 -4.01 2.11 16.50
N MET A 56 -4.73 3.12 15.99
CA MET A 56 -5.16 4.29 16.77
C MET A 56 -6.08 3.87 17.92
N GLU A 57 -7.03 2.97 17.68
CA GLU A 57 -7.91 2.44 18.72
C GLU A 57 -7.11 1.68 19.79
N SER A 58 -6.16 0.83 19.38
CA SER A 58 -5.28 0.11 20.31
C SER A 58 -4.49 1.08 21.20
N ALA A 59 -3.92 2.13 20.62
CA ALA A 59 -3.18 3.15 21.35
C ALA A 59 -4.08 3.93 22.32
N ALA A 60 -5.31 4.27 21.91
CA ALA A 60 -6.29 4.95 22.76
C ALA A 60 -6.70 4.09 23.98
N HIS A 61 -6.67 2.75 23.85
CA HIS A 61 -6.87 1.80 24.94
C HIS A 61 -5.59 1.57 25.79
N GLY A 62 -4.54 2.37 25.62
CA GLY A 62 -3.31 2.26 26.42
C GLY A 62 -2.39 1.10 26.03
N LYS A 63 -2.68 0.37 24.95
CA LYS A 63 -1.81 -0.72 24.44
C LYS A 63 -0.62 -0.14 23.69
N VAL A 64 0.24 0.57 24.42
CA VAL A 64 1.45 1.22 23.92
C VAL A 64 2.68 0.69 24.65
N VAL A 65 3.82 0.75 23.99
CA VAL A 65 5.13 0.37 24.55
C VAL A 65 6.00 1.61 24.72
N SER A 66 6.85 1.62 25.74
CA SER A 66 7.84 2.69 25.90
C SER A 66 8.80 2.72 24.71
N GLY A 67 8.97 3.90 24.10
CA GLY A 67 9.94 4.09 23.01
C GLY A 67 11.38 3.76 23.42
N GLN A 68 11.72 3.95 24.70
CA GLN A 68 13.04 3.62 25.23
C GLN A 68 13.27 2.10 25.27
N ALA A 69 12.24 1.33 25.64
CA ALA A 69 12.29 -0.13 25.63
C ALA A 69 12.39 -0.68 24.20
N VAL A 70 11.68 -0.06 23.24
CA VAL A 70 11.81 -0.39 21.81
C VAL A 70 13.22 -0.11 21.30
N HIS A 71 13.82 1.02 21.67
CA HIS A 71 15.17 1.37 21.22
C HIS A 71 16.22 0.39 21.77
N ALA A 72 16.19 0.10 23.07
CA ALA A 72 17.09 -0.87 23.68
C ALA A 72 16.96 -2.26 23.04
N TRP A 73 15.74 -2.67 22.68
CA TRP A 73 15.50 -3.90 21.96
C TRP A 73 16.12 -3.89 20.54
N LEU A 74 15.88 -2.83 19.76
CA LEU A 74 16.45 -2.69 18.41
C LEU A 74 17.99 -2.65 18.41
N GLU A 75 18.60 -2.00 19.40
CA GLU A 75 20.06 -1.96 19.55
C GLU A 75 20.68 -3.33 19.86
N SER A 76 19.91 -4.22 20.49
CA SER A 76 20.38 -5.56 20.84
C SER A 76 20.39 -6.54 19.67
N TRP A 77 19.74 -6.22 18.55
CA TRP A 77 19.62 -7.10 17.39
C TRP A 77 20.97 -7.46 16.78
N GLY A 78 21.18 -8.74 16.49
CA GLY A 78 22.43 -9.24 15.91
C GLY A 78 23.60 -9.28 16.89
N THR A 79 23.35 -9.04 18.18
CA THR A 79 24.32 -9.25 19.26
C THR A 79 24.10 -10.59 19.95
N SER A 80 25.05 -11.03 20.76
CA SER A 80 24.89 -12.24 21.60
C SER A 80 23.88 -12.07 22.74
N HIS A 81 23.38 -10.86 22.98
CA HIS A 81 22.45 -10.51 24.07
C HIS A 81 21.16 -9.90 23.52
N GLU A 82 20.67 -10.40 22.40
CA GLU A 82 19.43 -9.93 21.80
C GLU A 82 18.25 -10.04 22.79
N LEU A 83 17.57 -8.91 23.00
CA LEU A 83 16.45 -8.78 23.93
C LEU A 83 15.16 -9.28 23.27
N SER A 84 14.17 -9.66 24.08
CA SER A 84 12.83 -9.96 23.60
C SER A 84 12.09 -8.68 23.20
N PRO A 85 11.16 -8.74 22.22
CA PRO A 85 10.32 -7.60 21.85
C PRO A 85 9.56 -7.04 23.08
N PRO A 86 9.56 -5.71 23.29
CA PRO A 86 8.80 -5.12 24.38
C PRO A 86 7.29 -5.34 24.17
N GLN A 87 6.57 -5.57 25.27
CA GLN A 87 5.12 -5.78 25.25
C GLN A 87 4.42 -4.58 25.88
N ALA A 88 3.22 -4.26 25.39
CA ALA A 88 2.41 -3.21 25.97
C ALA A 88 2.01 -3.59 27.39
N ASP A 89 2.03 -2.63 28.31
CA ASP A 89 1.53 -2.83 29.66
C ASP A 89 0.01 -3.14 29.62
N LYS A 90 -0.45 -4.00 30.52
CA LYS A 90 -1.85 -4.46 30.58
C LYS A 90 -2.83 -3.37 30.96
#